data_AF-A0AAD7HDR6-F1
#
_entry.id   AF-A0AAD7HDR6-F1
#
_cell.length_a   1.000
_cell.length_b   1.000
_cell.length_c   1.000
_cell.angle_alpha   90.00
_cell.angle_beta   90.00
_cell.angle_gamma   90.00
#
_symmetry.space_group_name_H-M   'P 1'
#
loop_
_entity.id
_entity.type
_entity.pdbx_description
1 polymer ?
#
loop_
_entity_poly.entity_id
_entity_poly.type
_entity_poly.pdbx_seq_one_letter_code
_entity_poly.pdbx_strand_id
1 'polypeptide(L)'
;MKRDSALVAYSSSDESETERVIRPAKKRKLPVLSSTLVGPAHVDDPSLHQGRIRTIPHVDGQYATHIYASVTLERGSPLFKLLCQIVASAKSMAPTLHDFWSSPKDTPQPELHISLSRPIYLRSHQREDMKRAVKRLAEKTSPFTASFAQISELVNEERTRVFLALEIGAGHHELTTLTNILSPALRAIRQQEYYAAPRFHASIAWALLSGRAPIEQGSDNTTPEPQAPISSGSISSDSRNSSVPLVPEFATITEFPPALLPALNEQYGPSMTVTAKSFDIGEISIKIGKEVSRWRLNGT
;
A
#
# COMPACT_ATOMS: atom_id res chain seq x y z
N MET A 1 15.04 -65.40 -20.17
CA MET A 1 14.30 -66.01 -21.31
C MET A 1 12.92 -66.35 -20.79
N LYS A 2 11.75 -65.96 -21.31
CA LYS A 2 11.30 -65.27 -22.54
C LYS A 2 9.95 -64.60 -22.17
N ARG A 3 9.65 -63.46 -22.81
CA ARG A 3 8.29 -62.89 -22.91
C ARG A 3 7.43 -63.79 -23.81
N ASP A 4 6.11 -63.76 -23.66
CA ASP A 4 5.13 -63.71 -24.76
C ASP A 4 3.72 -63.46 -24.16
N SER A 5 3.06 -62.34 -24.36
CA SER A 5 2.48 -61.78 -25.61
C SER A 5 1.23 -62.56 -26.06
N ALA A 6 0.07 -62.25 -25.46
CA ALA A 6 -1.23 -62.64 -26.01
C ALA A 6 -1.78 -61.47 -26.84
N LEU A 7 -1.31 -61.40 -28.08
CA LEU A 7 -1.96 -60.66 -29.18
C LEU A 7 -3.25 -61.40 -29.54
N VAL A 8 -4.41 -60.74 -29.42
CA VAL A 8 -5.61 -61.18 -30.13
C VAL A 8 -5.70 -60.38 -31.41
N ALA A 9 -5.65 -61.11 -32.52
CA ALA A 9 -5.70 -60.61 -33.89
C ALA A 9 -7.11 -60.20 -34.30
N TYR A 10 -7.13 -59.25 -35.22
CA TYR A 10 -8.27 -58.62 -35.87
C TYR A 10 -9.17 -59.62 -36.60
N SER A 11 -10.48 -59.40 -36.50
CA SER A 11 -11.40 -59.75 -37.59
C SER A 11 -11.85 -58.45 -38.25
N SER A 12 -11.31 -58.22 -39.45
CA SER A 12 -11.70 -57.17 -40.38
C SER A 12 -12.93 -57.66 -41.15
N SER A 13 -14.01 -56.88 -41.13
CA SER A 13 -15.11 -57.05 -42.08
C SER A 13 -15.72 -55.69 -42.41
N ASP A 14 -15.23 -55.15 -43.52
CA ASP A 14 -15.95 -54.55 -44.65
C ASP A 14 -16.96 -53.40 -44.42
N GLU A 15 -16.52 -52.23 -44.90
CA GLU A 15 -17.26 -51.26 -45.74
C GLU A 15 -18.63 -50.75 -45.27
N SER A 16 -18.66 -49.53 -44.74
CA SER A 16 -19.37 -48.42 -45.39
C SER A 16 -19.00 -47.08 -44.74
N GLU A 17 -18.39 -46.21 -45.55
CA GLU A 17 -18.15 -44.81 -45.22
C GLU A 17 -19.46 -44.13 -44.79
N THR A 18 -19.53 -43.76 -43.52
CA THR A 18 -20.31 -42.60 -43.12
C THR A 18 -19.41 -41.73 -42.26
N GLU A 19 -18.98 -40.60 -42.81
CA GLU A 19 -18.36 -39.50 -42.07
C GLU A 19 -19.26 -39.13 -40.88
N ARG A 20 -18.99 -39.70 -39.70
CA ARG A 20 -19.53 -39.18 -38.46
C ARG A 20 -18.65 -38.02 -38.04
N VAL A 21 -19.06 -36.82 -38.45
CA VAL A 21 -18.59 -35.54 -37.93
C VAL A 21 -18.64 -35.59 -36.39
N ILE A 22 -17.50 -35.81 -35.73
CA ILE A 22 -17.38 -35.71 -34.27
C ILE A 22 -17.52 -34.24 -33.91
N ARG A 23 -18.74 -33.82 -33.54
CA ARG A 23 -18.98 -32.49 -32.99
C ARG A 23 -18.29 -32.38 -31.63
N PRO A 24 -17.50 -31.33 -31.36
CA PRO A 24 -16.83 -31.19 -30.07
C PRO A 24 -17.87 -31.10 -28.96
N ALA A 25 -17.73 -31.95 -27.94
CA ALA A 25 -18.60 -31.95 -26.78
C ALA A 25 -18.60 -30.55 -26.14
N LYS A 26 -19.77 -29.91 -26.08
CA LYS A 26 -19.94 -28.59 -25.46
C LYS A 26 -19.50 -28.69 -24.00
N LYS A 27 -18.42 -27.99 -23.63
CA LYS A 27 -17.99 -27.86 -22.23
C LYS A 27 -19.19 -27.35 -21.42
N ARG A 28 -19.70 -28.19 -20.50
CA ARG A 28 -20.81 -27.81 -19.61
C ARG A 28 -20.36 -26.56 -18.86
N LYS A 29 -21.04 -25.44 -19.11
CA LYS A 29 -20.78 -24.19 -18.37
C LYS A 29 -21.05 -24.48 -16.90
N LEU A 30 -20.10 -24.13 -16.05
CA LEU A 30 -20.26 -24.23 -14.60
C LEU A 30 -21.52 -23.43 -14.19
N PRO A 31 -22.28 -23.91 -13.19
CA PRO A 31 -23.40 -23.14 -12.68
C PRO A 31 -22.93 -21.76 -12.22
N VAL A 32 -23.69 -20.73 -12.57
CA VAL A 32 -23.43 -19.37 -12.10
C VAL A 32 -23.63 -19.35 -10.58
N LEU A 33 -22.62 -18.85 -9.85
CA LEU A 33 -22.71 -18.74 -8.39
C LEU A 33 -23.87 -17.80 -8.03
N SER A 34 -24.66 -18.18 -7.02
CA SER A 34 -25.77 -17.37 -6.53
C SER A 34 -25.28 -15.96 -6.18
N SER A 35 -26.06 -14.94 -6.55
CA SER A 35 -25.82 -13.54 -6.16
C SER A 35 -25.82 -13.33 -4.64
N THR A 36 -26.32 -14.30 -3.86
CA THR A 36 -26.21 -14.30 -2.38
C THR A 36 -24.80 -14.63 -1.88
N LEU A 37 -23.97 -15.31 -2.68
CA LEU A 37 -22.58 -15.67 -2.33
C LEU A 37 -21.58 -14.59 -2.74
N VAL A 38 -21.97 -13.67 -3.62
CA VAL A 38 -21.16 -12.52 -4.04
C VAL A 38 -21.69 -11.32 -3.24
N GLY A 39 -21.00 -10.98 -2.15
CA GLY A 39 -21.31 -9.77 -1.40
C GLY A 39 -21.24 -8.52 -2.31
N PRO A 40 -21.88 -7.40 -1.93
CA PRO A 40 -21.77 -6.17 -2.70
C PRO A 40 -20.30 -5.79 -2.87
N ALA A 41 -19.88 -5.53 -4.12
CA ALA A 41 -18.53 -5.08 -4.41
C ALA A 41 -18.25 -3.79 -3.62
N HIS A 42 -17.23 -3.81 -2.77
CA HIS A 42 -16.84 -2.65 -1.98
C HIS A 42 -16.28 -1.56 -2.92
N VAL A 43 -17.09 -0.55 -3.22
CA VAL A 43 -16.67 0.65 -3.95
C VAL A 43 -15.86 1.53 -2.99
N ASP A 44 -14.63 1.87 -3.35
CA ASP A 44 -13.77 2.77 -2.57
C ASP A 44 -14.18 4.22 -2.84
N ASP A 45 -14.61 4.93 -1.80
CA ASP A 45 -14.95 6.36 -1.87
C ASP A 45 -13.76 7.20 -1.37
N PRO A 46 -13.05 7.93 -2.26
CA PRO A 46 -11.90 8.74 -1.88
C PRO A 46 -12.25 9.84 -0.88
N SER A 47 -13.52 10.28 -0.81
CA SER A 47 -13.95 11.33 0.10
C SER A 47 -13.84 10.92 1.57
N LEU A 48 -14.03 9.63 1.87
CA LEU A 48 -13.88 9.06 3.21
C LEU A 48 -12.41 8.96 3.64
N HIS A 49 -11.48 9.22 2.73
CA HIS A 49 -10.05 8.97 2.93
C HIS A 49 -9.18 10.16 2.53
N GLN A 50 -9.70 11.39 2.56
CA GLN A 50 -8.93 12.61 2.21
C GLN A 50 -8.33 12.53 0.78
N GLY A 51 -9.07 11.96 -0.17
CA GLY A 51 -8.64 11.80 -1.56
C GLY A 51 -7.70 10.61 -1.80
N ARG A 52 -7.44 9.81 -0.77
CA ARG A 52 -6.62 8.60 -0.89
C ARG A 52 -7.38 7.52 -1.65
N ILE A 53 -6.90 7.19 -2.83
CA ILE A 53 -7.41 6.06 -3.63
C ILE A 53 -6.68 4.77 -3.24
N ARG A 54 -7.41 3.64 -3.14
CA ARG A 54 -6.81 2.30 -3.03
C ARG A 54 -6.41 1.78 -4.40
N THR A 55 -5.14 1.43 -4.56
CA THR A 55 -4.62 0.81 -5.80
C THR A 55 -5.02 -0.65 -5.95
N ILE A 56 -5.16 -1.37 -4.84
CA ILE A 56 -5.56 -2.78 -4.82
C ILE A 56 -6.99 -2.86 -4.25
N PRO A 57 -7.96 -3.37 -5.02
CA PRO A 57 -9.33 -3.49 -4.55
C PRO A 57 -9.40 -4.47 -3.38
N HIS A 58 -10.41 -4.28 -2.52
CA HIS A 58 -10.67 -5.25 -1.47
C HIS A 58 -11.04 -6.59 -2.09
N VAL A 59 -10.38 -7.66 -1.64
CA VAL A 59 -10.70 -9.04 -2.01
C VAL A 59 -11.17 -9.76 -0.76
N ASP A 60 -12.35 -10.36 -0.82
CA ASP A 60 -12.92 -11.09 0.31
C ASP A 60 -11.95 -12.18 0.78
N GLY A 61 -11.69 -12.20 2.09
CA GLY A 61 -10.74 -13.13 2.70
C GLY A 61 -9.27 -12.70 2.62
N GLN A 62 -8.95 -11.54 2.04
CA GLN A 62 -7.61 -10.95 2.00
C GLN A 62 -7.54 -9.62 2.79
N TYR A 63 -6.60 -9.54 3.71
CA TYR A 63 -6.50 -8.45 4.68
C TYR A 63 -5.18 -7.73 4.50
N ALA A 64 -5.27 -6.46 4.07
CA ALA A 64 -4.12 -5.56 4.05
C ALA A 64 -3.54 -5.45 5.46
N THR A 65 -2.26 -5.75 5.58
CA THR A 65 -1.55 -5.88 6.84
C THR A 65 -0.28 -5.04 6.81
N HIS A 66 0.03 -4.41 7.93
CA HIS A 66 1.21 -3.57 8.10
C HIS A 66 1.79 -3.77 9.51
N ILE A 67 3.07 -4.10 9.58
CA ILE A 67 3.82 -4.26 10.82
C ILE A 67 4.78 -3.08 10.95
N TYR A 68 4.77 -2.44 12.11
CA TYR A 68 5.52 -1.21 12.37
C TYR A 68 5.90 -1.08 13.85
N ALA A 69 6.96 -0.33 14.13
CA ALA A 69 7.27 0.15 15.48
C ALA A 69 6.50 1.46 15.74
N SER A 70 5.89 1.54 16.92
CA SER A 70 5.06 2.66 17.35
C SER A 70 5.89 3.71 18.08
N VAL A 71 5.84 4.96 17.61
CA VAL A 71 6.50 6.11 18.24
C VAL A 71 5.42 7.03 18.80
N THR A 72 5.21 6.92 20.11
CA THR A 72 4.24 7.74 20.83
C THR A 72 4.78 9.16 21.00
N LEU A 73 4.03 10.16 20.53
CA LEU A 73 4.40 11.56 20.68
C LEU A 73 3.64 12.20 21.85
N GLU A 74 4.35 12.54 22.91
CA GLU A 74 3.78 13.32 24.00
C GLU A 74 3.68 14.79 23.58
N ARG A 75 2.48 15.38 23.66
CA ARG A 75 2.21 16.76 23.20
C ARG A 75 3.09 17.84 23.87
N GLY A 76 3.63 17.56 25.06
CA GLY A 76 4.55 18.45 25.77
C GLY A 76 6.03 18.27 25.41
N SER A 77 6.39 17.17 24.76
CA SER A 77 7.78 16.78 24.54
C SER A 77 8.54 17.77 23.64
N PRO A 78 9.86 17.96 23.84
CA PRO A 78 10.70 18.76 22.95
C PRO A 78 10.65 18.27 21.50
N LEU A 79 10.56 16.95 21.30
CA LEU A 79 10.41 16.33 19.99
C LEU A 79 9.11 16.77 19.33
N PHE A 80 7.96 16.61 19.99
CA PHE A 80 6.67 16.98 19.40
C PHE A 80 6.60 18.46 19.01
N LYS A 81 7.14 19.36 19.85
CA LYS A 81 7.22 20.79 19.53
C LYS A 81 8.04 21.05 18.27
N LEU A 82 9.19 20.38 18.12
CA LEU A 82 10.01 20.46 16.91
C LEU A 82 9.25 19.95 15.68
N LEU A 83 8.55 18.82 15.79
CA LEU A 83 7.77 18.26 14.69
C LEU A 83 6.68 19.22 14.22
N CYS A 84 5.98 19.87 15.16
CA CYS A 84 5.01 20.90 14.84
C CYS A 84 5.63 22.09 14.11
N GLN A 85 6.83 22.53 14.51
CA GLN A 85 7.55 23.60 13.82
C GLN A 85 7.96 23.21 12.40
N ILE A 86 8.49 21.99 12.22
CA ILE A 86 8.86 21.46 10.90
C ILE A 86 7.64 21.42 9.98
N VAL A 87 6.52 20.85 10.45
CA VAL A 87 5.29 20.76 9.65
C VAL A 87 4.71 22.13 9.34
N ALA A 88 4.75 23.09 10.28
CA ALA A 88 4.29 24.45 10.03
C ALA A 88 5.12 25.16 8.95
N SER A 89 6.45 25.05 9.01
CA SER A 89 7.35 25.58 7.98
C SER A 89 7.20 24.85 6.65
N ALA A 90 6.95 23.53 6.66
CA ALA A 90 6.69 22.79 5.43
C ALA A 90 5.38 23.25 4.77
N LYS A 91 4.33 23.47 5.56
CA LYS A 91 3.03 23.96 5.07
C LYS A 91 3.08 25.38 4.51
N SER A 92 3.98 26.24 4.97
CA SER A 92 4.12 27.59 4.40
C SER A 92 4.67 27.54 2.97
N MET A 93 5.50 26.55 2.65
CA MET A 93 6.06 26.33 1.31
C MET A 93 5.20 25.38 0.44
N ALA A 94 4.50 24.44 1.07
CA ALA A 94 3.62 23.46 0.42
C ALA A 94 2.27 23.37 1.17
N PRO A 95 1.31 24.27 0.89
CA PRO A 95 0.04 24.37 1.62
C PRO A 95 -0.87 23.13 1.52
N THR A 96 -0.63 22.27 0.53
CA THR A 96 -1.38 21.02 0.27
C THR A 96 -0.98 19.87 1.19
N LEU A 97 0.01 20.07 2.07
CA LEU A 97 0.45 19.05 3.02
C LEU A 97 -0.61 18.78 4.10
N HIS A 98 -0.92 17.51 4.27
CA HIS A 98 -1.72 16.98 5.37
C HIS A 98 -0.80 16.39 6.43
N ASP A 99 -0.97 16.78 7.69
CA ASP A 99 -0.27 16.17 8.81
C ASP A 99 -1.14 15.12 9.50
N PHE A 100 -0.57 14.42 10.48
CA PHE A 100 -1.23 13.31 11.16
C PHE A 100 -1.86 13.67 12.51
N TRP A 101 -1.72 14.92 13.00
CA TRP A 101 -2.05 15.26 14.39
C TRP A 101 -2.78 16.59 14.60
N SER A 102 -3.02 17.37 13.54
CA SER A 102 -3.75 18.64 13.64
C SER A 102 -5.26 18.48 13.86
N SER A 103 -5.84 17.29 13.69
CA SER A 103 -7.23 17.01 14.09
C SER A 103 -7.27 16.44 15.51
N PRO A 104 -7.54 17.25 16.56
CA PRO A 104 -7.43 16.81 17.95
C PRO A 104 -8.53 15.83 18.34
N LYS A 105 -9.65 15.86 17.61
CA LYS A 105 -10.82 14.97 17.84
C LYS A 105 -10.53 13.53 17.46
N ASP A 106 -9.65 13.31 16.49
CA ASP A 106 -9.40 11.98 15.92
C ASP A 106 -8.15 11.31 16.51
N THR A 107 -7.20 12.11 17.02
CA THR A 107 -5.93 11.61 17.57
C THR A 107 -5.62 12.22 18.94
N PRO A 108 -6.21 11.70 20.03
CA PRO A 108 -5.92 12.20 21.38
C PRO A 108 -4.42 12.08 21.71
N GLN A 109 -3.79 10.99 21.27
CA GLN A 109 -2.36 10.73 21.36
C GLN A 109 -1.77 10.60 19.95
N PRO A 110 -0.99 11.57 19.48
CA PRO A 110 -0.34 11.47 18.18
C PRO A 110 0.71 10.35 18.19
N GLU A 111 0.70 9.52 17.17
CA GLU A 111 1.58 8.35 17.01
C GLU A 111 2.22 8.42 15.62
N LEU A 112 3.53 8.21 15.55
CA LEU A 112 4.23 7.97 14.28
C LEU A 112 4.55 6.49 14.15
N HIS A 113 4.67 6.03 12.91
CA HIS A 113 4.98 4.64 12.61
C HIS A 113 6.30 4.54 11.86
N ILE A 114 7.17 3.64 12.32
CA ILE A 114 8.37 3.21 11.59
C ILE A 114 8.08 1.82 11.00
N SER A 115 7.99 1.74 9.68
CA SER A 115 7.63 0.49 9.01
C SER A 115 8.69 -0.60 9.20
N LEU A 116 8.23 -1.81 9.53
CA LEU A 116 9.07 -3.02 9.65
C LEU A 116 8.72 -4.05 8.55
N SER A 117 7.70 -3.75 7.74
CA SER A 117 7.25 -4.58 6.62
C SER A 117 6.78 -3.68 5.49
N ARG A 118 6.84 -4.22 4.26
CA ARG A 118 6.10 -3.67 3.12
C ARG A 118 4.60 -3.89 3.35
N PRO A 119 3.70 -3.25 2.58
CA PRO A 119 2.30 -3.65 2.57
C PRO A 119 2.18 -5.15 2.27
N ILE A 120 1.65 -5.92 3.21
CA ILE A 120 1.47 -7.37 3.05
C ILE A 120 -0.02 -7.71 3.06
N TYR A 121 -0.35 -8.87 2.50
CA TYR A 121 -1.73 -9.32 2.43
C TYR A 121 -1.88 -10.70 3.05
N LEU A 122 -2.67 -10.77 4.12
CA LEU A 122 -2.91 -12.01 4.85
C LEU A 122 -4.25 -12.62 4.47
N ARG A 123 -4.29 -13.95 4.35
CA ARG A 123 -5.56 -14.69 4.35
C ARG A 123 -6.07 -14.88 5.77
N SER A 124 -7.36 -15.11 5.95
CA SER A 124 -7.98 -15.31 7.27
C SER A 124 -7.25 -16.32 8.16
N HIS A 125 -6.82 -17.46 7.61
CA HIS A 125 -6.11 -18.49 8.36
C HIS A 125 -4.68 -18.10 8.78
N GLN A 126 -4.06 -17.13 8.11
CA GLN A 126 -2.67 -16.71 8.39
C GLN A 126 -2.58 -15.62 9.47
N ARG A 127 -3.70 -14.98 9.82
CA ARG A 127 -3.72 -13.82 10.72
C ARG A 127 -3.13 -14.14 12.09
N GLU A 128 -3.55 -15.24 12.69
CA GLU A 128 -3.15 -15.59 14.04
C GLU A 128 -1.68 -16.06 14.10
N ASP A 129 -1.21 -16.79 13.08
CA ASP A 129 0.21 -17.13 12.94
C ASP A 129 1.09 -15.89 12.84
N MET A 130 0.66 -14.89 12.07
CA MET A 130 1.40 -13.63 11.95
C MET A 130 1.39 -12.84 13.26
N LYS A 131 0.23 -12.74 13.96
CA LYS A 131 0.16 -12.10 15.28
C LYS A 131 1.11 -12.79 16.27
N ARG A 132 1.16 -14.13 16.29
CA ARG A 132 2.11 -14.88 17.11
C ARG A 132 3.57 -14.62 16.74
N ALA A 133 3.88 -14.51 15.44
CA ALA A 133 5.24 -14.20 14.98
C ALA A 133 5.69 -12.81 15.47
N VAL A 134 4.83 -11.79 15.34
CA VAL A 134 5.11 -10.43 15.84
C VAL A 134 5.19 -10.39 17.37
N LYS A 135 4.33 -11.14 18.08
CA LYS A 135 4.44 -11.26 19.54
C LYS A 135 5.79 -11.84 19.97
N ARG A 136 6.25 -12.93 19.33
CA ARG A 136 7.56 -13.54 19.62
C ARG A 136 8.72 -12.61 19.28
N LEU A 137 8.59 -11.81 18.22
CA LEU A 137 9.55 -10.76 17.88
C LEU A 137 9.67 -9.74 19.02
N ALA A 138 8.54 -9.30 19.57
CA ALA A 138 8.52 -8.36 20.69
C ALA A 138 9.10 -8.95 21.99
N GLU A 139 8.82 -10.23 22.28
CA GLU A 139 9.41 -10.93 23.44
C GLU A 139 10.94 -11.01 23.37
N LYS A 140 11.49 -11.27 22.18
CA LYS A 140 12.93 -11.45 21.94
C LYS A 140 13.74 -10.16 21.83
N THR A 141 13.07 -9.01 21.73
CA THR A 141 13.75 -7.74 21.48
C THR A 141 13.58 -6.84 22.68
N SER A 142 14.68 -6.30 23.19
CA SER A 142 14.66 -5.29 24.26
C SER A 142 14.18 -3.94 23.71
N PRO A 143 13.50 -3.12 24.51
CA PRO A 143 13.30 -1.72 24.19
C PRO A 143 14.64 -1.03 23.89
N PHE A 144 14.64 -0.08 22.98
CA PHE A 144 15.84 0.67 22.60
C PHE A 144 15.51 2.11 22.27
N THR A 145 16.50 2.99 22.44
CA THR A 145 16.37 4.41 22.14
C THR A 145 16.75 4.67 20.68
N ALA A 146 15.98 5.52 20.01
CA ALA A 146 16.21 5.94 18.63
C ALA A 146 16.19 7.47 18.50
N SER A 147 16.75 7.97 17.40
CA SER A 147 16.69 9.40 17.05
C SER A 147 16.56 9.58 15.55
N PHE A 148 15.99 10.72 15.15
CA PHE A 148 15.94 11.10 13.74
C PHE A 148 17.23 11.83 13.34
N ALA A 149 17.66 11.63 12.09
CA ALA A 149 18.88 12.23 11.55
C ALA A 149 18.58 13.36 10.56
N GLN A 150 17.67 13.12 9.62
CA GLN A 150 17.42 14.03 8.52
C GLN A 150 15.96 13.99 8.05
N ILE A 151 15.55 15.06 7.38
CA ILE A 151 14.25 15.20 6.74
C ILE A 151 14.41 14.78 5.28
N SER A 152 13.52 13.92 4.80
CA SER A 152 13.57 13.36 3.45
C SER A 152 12.20 13.37 2.80
N GLU A 153 12.20 13.29 1.47
CA GLU A 153 11.02 12.99 0.68
C GLU A 153 10.97 11.49 0.38
N LEU A 154 9.78 10.92 0.51
CA LEU A 154 9.50 9.55 0.10
C LEU A 154 8.24 9.52 -0.76
N VAL A 155 8.31 8.81 -1.88
CA VAL A 155 7.17 8.59 -2.77
C VAL A 155 6.74 7.14 -2.63
N ASN A 156 5.43 6.89 -2.54
CA ASN A 156 4.96 5.50 -2.52
C ASN A 156 5.24 4.79 -3.84
N GLU A 157 5.25 3.46 -3.82
CA GLU A 157 5.55 2.64 -5.01
C GLU A 157 4.63 2.96 -6.19
N GLU A 158 3.36 3.30 -5.91
CA GLU A 158 2.36 3.62 -6.92
C GLU A 158 2.41 5.07 -7.42
N ARG A 159 3.30 5.91 -6.85
CA ARG A 159 3.46 7.34 -7.19
C ARG A 159 2.17 8.16 -7.13
N THR A 160 1.31 7.82 -6.18
CA THR A 160 0.06 8.56 -5.92
C THR A 160 0.21 9.54 -4.76
N ARG A 161 1.27 9.39 -3.95
CA ARG A 161 1.49 10.17 -2.72
C ARG A 161 2.97 10.40 -2.49
N VAL A 162 3.23 11.58 -1.96
CA VAL A 162 4.54 11.97 -1.46
C VAL A 162 4.43 12.23 0.04
N PHE A 163 5.47 11.84 0.78
CA PHE A 163 5.55 11.91 2.22
C PHE A 163 6.75 12.75 2.61
N LEU A 164 6.53 13.67 3.54
CA LEU A 164 7.59 14.31 4.29
C LEU A 164 7.93 13.38 5.46
N ALA A 165 9.14 12.85 5.48
CA ALA A 165 9.55 11.81 6.40
C ALA A 165 10.84 12.15 7.13
N LEU A 166 10.98 11.61 8.33
CA LEU A 166 12.16 11.73 9.17
C LEU A 166 12.90 10.39 9.17
N GLU A 167 14.13 10.39 8.69
CA GLU A 167 14.94 9.18 8.67
C GLU A 167 15.54 8.89 10.04
N ILE A 168 15.63 7.60 10.36
CA ILE A 168 16.25 7.13 11.60
C ILE A 168 17.78 7.20 11.48
N GLY A 169 18.40 7.85 12.45
CA GLY A 169 19.84 7.84 12.68
C GLY A 169 20.21 6.75 13.69
N ALA A 170 20.16 7.08 14.99
CA ALA A 170 20.35 6.10 16.05
C ALA A 170 19.15 5.15 16.13
N GLY A 171 19.38 3.86 16.39
CA GLY A 171 18.35 2.81 16.39
C GLY A 171 18.25 2.01 15.10
N HIS A 172 19.05 2.34 14.07
CA HIS A 172 18.99 1.67 12.77
C HIS A 172 19.37 0.18 12.83
N HIS A 173 20.36 -0.17 13.65
CA HIS A 173 20.83 -1.54 13.80
C HIS A 173 19.77 -2.43 14.46
N GLU A 174 19.09 -1.92 15.48
CA GLU A 174 18.00 -2.56 16.20
C GLU A 174 16.80 -2.78 15.28
N LEU A 175 16.42 -1.77 14.48
CA LEU A 175 15.37 -1.90 13.47
C LEU A 175 15.72 -2.92 12.38
N THR A 176 16.99 -2.95 11.93
CA THR A 176 17.47 -3.95 10.98
C THR A 176 17.36 -5.36 11.56
N THR A 177 17.72 -5.52 12.84
CA THR A 177 17.59 -6.78 13.57
C THR A 177 16.13 -7.21 13.64
N LEU A 178 15.21 -6.29 13.94
CA LEU A 178 13.78 -6.57 13.95
C LEU A 178 13.27 -7.07 12.59
N THR A 179 13.65 -6.41 11.49
CA THR A 179 13.24 -6.85 10.14
C THR A 179 13.81 -8.21 9.77
N ASN A 180 15.05 -8.50 10.16
CA ASN A 180 15.70 -9.79 9.89
C ASN A 180 15.04 -10.94 10.67
N ILE A 181 14.63 -10.71 11.92
CA ILE A 181 13.89 -11.70 12.72
C ILE A 181 12.49 -11.94 12.11
N LEU A 182 11.89 -10.93 11.50
CA LEU A 182 10.57 -11.02 10.86
C LEU A 182 10.61 -11.73 9.49
N SER A 183 11.71 -11.63 8.74
CA SER A 183 11.86 -12.18 7.39
C SER A 183 11.40 -13.64 7.21
N PRO A 184 11.74 -14.61 8.10
CA PRO A 184 11.27 -15.99 7.98
C PRO A 184 9.74 -16.11 8.03
N ALA A 185 9.07 -15.32 8.88
CA ALA A 185 7.61 -15.33 8.98
C ALA A 185 6.95 -14.78 7.71
N LEU A 186 7.53 -13.75 7.11
CA LEU A 186 7.08 -13.19 5.82
C LEU A 186 7.26 -14.19 4.68
N ARG A 187 8.42 -14.87 4.61
CA ARG A 187 8.68 -15.91 3.61
C ARG A 187 7.72 -17.09 3.73
N ALA A 188 7.39 -17.51 4.95
CA ALA A 188 6.47 -18.63 5.18
C ALA A 188 5.08 -18.39 4.57
N ILE A 189 4.63 -17.12 4.51
CA ILE A 189 3.38 -16.73 3.87
C ILE A 189 3.53 -16.24 2.43
N ARG A 190 4.72 -16.44 1.82
CA ARG A 190 5.09 -16.00 0.47
C ARG A 190 4.95 -14.49 0.24
N GLN A 191 5.16 -13.70 1.29
CA GLN A 191 5.27 -12.25 1.20
C GLN A 191 6.73 -11.83 1.03
N GLN A 192 6.95 -10.66 0.46
CA GLN A 192 8.30 -10.10 0.33
C GLN A 192 8.86 -9.71 1.70
N GLU A 193 10.15 -9.90 1.86
CA GLU A 193 10.90 -9.37 3.00
C GLU A 193 10.98 -7.84 2.93
N TYR A 194 11.58 -7.24 3.96
CA TYR A 194 11.86 -5.81 3.95
C TYR A 194 12.90 -5.44 2.87
N TYR A 195 13.05 -4.14 2.59
CA TYR A 195 13.97 -3.67 1.56
C TYR A 195 15.42 -4.05 1.88
N ALA A 196 16.18 -4.46 0.85
CA ALA A 196 17.58 -4.85 1.00
C ALA A 196 18.48 -3.72 1.53
N ALA A 197 18.19 -2.48 1.14
CA ALA A 197 18.77 -1.27 1.71
C ALA A 197 17.67 -0.52 2.49
N PRO A 198 17.47 -0.82 3.78
CA PRO A 198 16.38 -0.25 4.55
C PRO A 198 16.61 1.24 4.80
N ARG A 199 15.63 2.08 4.43
CA ARG A 199 15.55 3.46 4.87
C ARG A 199 14.47 3.55 5.93
N PHE A 200 14.81 3.26 7.19
CA PHE A 200 13.85 3.40 8.28
C PHE A 200 13.49 4.86 8.48
N HIS A 201 12.20 5.14 8.55
CA HIS A 201 11.69 6.50 8.63
C HIS A 201 10.32 6.54 9.31
N ALA A 202 9.97 7.72 9.81
CA ALA A 202 8.63 8.05 10.25
C ALA A 202 8.06 9.17 9.36
N SER A 203 6.91 8.96 8.75
CA SER A 203 6.23 10.02 8.00
C SER A 203 5.56 11.00 8.95
N ILE A 204 5.74 12.30 8.71
CA ILE A 204 5.14 13.38 9.52
C ILE A 204 4.07 14.19 8.78
N ALA A 205 4.14 14.23 7.45
CA ALA A 205 3.10 14.81 6.60
C ALA A 205 3.09 14.13 5.23
N TRP A 206 2.03 14.34 4.46
CA TRP A 206 1.88 13.78 3.12
C TRP A 206 1.03 14.69 2.22
N ALA A 207 1.18 14.53 0.91
CA ALA A 207 0.35 15.17 -0.11
C ALA A 207 0.00 14.18 -1.23
N LEU A 208 -1.10 14.45 -1.93
CA LEU A 208 -1.46 13.69 -3.13
C LEU A 208 -0.59 14.13 -4.30
N LEU A 209 -0.10 13.15 -5.06
CA LEU A 209 0.60 13.44 -6.31
C LEU A 209 -0.41 13.52 -7.46
N SER A 210 -0.23 14.52 -8.32
CA SER A 210 -0.91 14.58 -9.61
C SER A 210 -0.41 13.40 -10.44
N GLY A 211 -1.26 12.38 -10.61
CA GLY A 211 -0.91 11.25 -11.45
C GLY A 211 -0.65 11.71 -12.89
N ARG A 212 0.52 11.37 -13.44
CA ARG A 212 0.60 11.14 -14.89
C ARG A 212 -0.31 9.94 -15.14
N ALA A 213 -1.34 10.10 -15.96
CA ALA A 213 -2.34 9.07 -16.22
C ALA A 213 -1.68 7.69 -16.41
N PRO A 214 -2.25 6.60 -15.88
CA PRO A 214 -1.76 5.27 -16.18
C PRO A 214 -1.67 5.13 -17.70
N ILE A 215 -0.50 4.73 -18.22
CA ILE A 215 -0.37 4.34 -19.61
C ILE A 215 -1.38 3.21 -19.80
N GLU A 216 -2.48 3.50 -20.52
CA GLU A 216 -3.38 2.48 -21.02
C GLU A 216 -2.52 1.50 -21.80
N GLN A 217 -2.36 0.29 -21.26
CA GLN A 217 -1.77 -0.80 -22.00
C GLN A 217 -2.69 -1.04 -23.20
N GLY A 218 -2.18 -0.72 -24.38
CA GLY A 218 -2.94 -0.71 -25.62
C GLY A 218 -3.66 -2.03 -25.86
N SER A 219 -4.96 -1.92 -26.15
CA SER A 219 -5.56 -2.83 -27.12
C SER A 219 -5.47 -2.16 -28.49
N ASP A 220 -4.38 -2.48 -29.18
CA ASP A 220 -4.27 -2.34 -30.63
C ASP A 220 -5.37 -3.20 -31.27
N ASN A 221 -6.37 -2.54 -31.85
CA ASN A 221 -7.02 -2.91 -33.12
C ASN A 221 -8.25 -2.03 -33.31
N THR A 222 -8.17 -1.03 -34.17
CA THR A 222 -9.02 -0.94 -35.37
C THR A 222 -8.40 0.10 -36.31
N THR A 223 -8.05 -0.38 -37.51
CA THR A 223 -7.56 0.37 -38.67
C THR A 223 -8.53 1.48 -39.09
N PRO A 224 -8.05 2.65 -39.55
CA PRO A 224 -8.89 3.75 -40.03
C PRO A 224 -9.30 3.52 -41.48
N GLU A 225 -10.60 3.67 -41.80
CA GLU A 225 -11.07 3.77 -43.18
C GLU A 225 -11.68 5.16 -43.43
N PRO A 226 -11.39 5.82 -44.58
CA PRO A 226 -11.66 7.25 -44.77
C PRO A 226 -13.00 7.50 -45.46
N GLN A 227 -13.81 8.44 -44.95
CA GLN A 227 -14.90 9.04 -45.70
C GLN A 227 -14.88 10.57 -45.64
N ALA A 228 -15.14 11.15 -46.82
CA ALA A 228 -14.90 12.53 -47.23
C ALA A 228 -16.05 13.50 -46.80
N PRO A 229 -15.92 14.82 -47.06
CA PRO A 229 -16.49 15.88 -46.23
C PRO A 229 -17.87 16.37 -46.69
N ILE A 230 -18.70 16.83 -45.75
CA ILE A 230 -19.84 17.70 -46.08
C ILE A 230 -20.09 18.76 -44.98
N SER A 231 -19.84 20.01 -45.39
CA SER A 231 -20.48 21.30 -45.08
C SER A 231 -21.05 21.66 -43.70
N SER A 232 -20.45 22.72 -43.13
CA SER A 232 -21.04 23.92 -42.52
C SER A 232 -22.52 23.92 -42.09
N GLY A 233 -22.75 24.10 -40.79
CA GLY A 233 -24.04 24.50 -40.21
C GLY A 233 -23.88 24.94 -38.75
N SER A 234 -24.38 26.12 -38.45
CA SER A 234 -24.20 26.95 -37.26
C SER A 234 -24.90 26.46 -35.97
N ILE A 235 -24.23 26.74 -34.84
CA ILE A 235 -24.73 27.20 -33.51
C ILE A 235 -26.17 26.82 -33.14
N SER A 236 -26.34 26.04 -32.06
CA SER A 236 -27.34 26.32 -31.02
C SER A 236 -26.97 25.60 -29.72
N SER A 237 -26.94 26.40 -28.67
CA SER A 237 -26.85 26.05 -27.25
C SER A 237 -28.00 25.17 -26.82
N ASP A 238 -27.72 24.07 -26.13
CA ASP A 238 -28.67 23.53 -25.16
C ASP A 238 -27.95 22.89 -23.98
N SER A 239 -27.99 23.64 -22.88
CA SER A 239 -27.49 23.28 -21.56
C SER A 239 -28.27 22.09 -21.01
N ARG A 240 -27.68 20.89 -21.09
CA ARG A 240 -28.10 19.76 -20.24
C ARG A 240 -27.21 19.72 -19.03
N ASN A 241 -27.79 20.22 -17.94
CA ASN A 241 -27.26 20.20 -16.58
C ASN A 241 -27.17 18.74 -16.10
N SER A 242 -26.12 18.02 -16.49
CA SER A 242 -25.72 16.78 -15.85
C SER A 242 -24.99 17.15 -14.57
N SER A 243 -25.72 17.18 -13.45
CA SER A 243 -25.15 17.26 -12.11
C SER A 243 -24.38 15.98 -11.82
N VAL A 244 -23.15 15.92 -12.31
CA VAL A 244 -22.13 15.01 -11.80
C VAL A 244 -21.98 15.37 -10.32
N PRO A 245 -22.07 14.42 -9.38
CA PRO A 245 -21.75 14.71 -7.99
C PRO A 245 -20.33 15.30 -7.97
N LEU A 246 -20.17 16.51 -7.43
CA LEU A 246 -18.86 17.09 -7.19
C LEU A 246 -18.09 16.15 -6.26
N VAL A 247 -17.30 15.26 -6.85
CA VAL A 247 -16.25 14.56 -6.12
C VAL A 247 -15.37 15.68 -5.56
N PRO A 248 -15.10 15.72 -4.24
CA PRO A 248 -14.27 16.78 -3.67
C PRO A 248 -12.95 16.81 -4.44
N GLU A 249 -12.63 17.96 -5.05
CA GLU A 249 -11.37 18.12 -5.76
C GLU A 249 -10.28 18.24 -4.71
N PHE A 250 -9.57 17.13 -4.50
CA PHE A 250 -8.45 17.10 -3.55
C PHE A 250 -7.23 17.73 -4.19
N ALA A 251 -6.63 18.71 -3.52
CA ALA A 251 -5.45 19.39 -4.03
C ALA A 251 -4.27 18.41 -4.19
N THR A 252 -3.63 18.44 -5.36
CA THR A 252 -2.49 17.60 -5.72
C THR A 252 -1.26 18.44 -6.03
N ILE A 253 -0.08 17.84 -5.93
CA ILE A 253 1.20 18.44 -6.32
C ILE A 253 1.95 17.50 -7.27
N THR A 254 2.81 18.04 -8.13
CA THR A 254 3.67 17.20 -9.00
C THR A 254 4.88 16.65 -8.24
N GLU A 255 5.47 17.47 -7.39
CA GLU A 255 6.62 17.20 -6.54
C GLU A 255 6.67 18.24 -5.42
N PHE A 256 7.45 18.02 -4.37
CA PHE A 256 7.70 19.09 -3.41
C PHE A 256 8.54 20.21 -4.04
N PRO A 257 8.36 21.48 -3.59
CA PRO A 257 9.22 22.57 -4.01
C PRO A 257 10.70 22.19 -3.77
N PRO A 258 11.61 22.41 -4.73
CA PRO A 258 13.00 21.93 -4.63
C PRO A 258 13.77 22.54 -3.45
N ALA A 259 13.35 23.72 -2.99
CA ALA A 259 13.92 24.39 -1.82
C ALA A 259 13.39 23.85 -0.47
N LEU A 260 12.32 23.04 -0.47
CA LEU A 260 11.66 22.58 0.76
C LEU A 260 12.60 21.76 1.64
N LEU A 261 13.12 20.64 1.12
CA LEU A 261 13.99 19.77 1.92
C LEU A 261 15.30 20.44 2.33
N PRO A 262 16.03 21.16 1.44
CA PRO A 262 17.24 21.88 1.85
C PRO A 262 16.98 22.87 2.98
N ALA A 263 15.95 23.72 2.86
CA ALA A 263 15.64 24.71 3.88
C ALA A 263 15.26 24.07 5.22
N LEU A 264 14.44 23.02 5.20
CA LEU A 264 14.06 22.31 6.42
C LEU A 264 15.26 21.61 7.08
N ASN A 265 16.14 20.97 6.31
CA ASN A 265 17.31 20.31 6.87
C ASN A 265 18.33 21.30 7.42
N GLU A 266 18.56 22.43 6.74
CA GLU A 266 19.43 23.49 7.23
C GLU A 266 18.91 24.07 8.55
N GLN A 267 17.60 24.32 8.63
CA GLN A 267 16.99 24.93 9.81
C GLN A 267 16.85 23.97 10.99
N TYR A 268 16.47 22.71 10.75
CA TYR A 268 16.05 21.78 11.80
C TYR A 268 16.96 20.57 11.99
N GLY A 269 17.78 20.22 11.00
CA GLY A 269 18.67 19.05 11.04
C GLY A 269 19.57 18.99 12.28
N PRO A 270 20.34 20.05 12.61
CA PRO A 270 21.19 20.06 13.80
C PRO A 270 20.41 19.86 15.10
N SER A 271 19.15 20.29 15.10
CA SER A 271 18.24 20.17 16.22
C SER A 271 17.71 18.75 16.40
N MET A 272 17.63 17.94 15.35
CA MET A 272 17.08 16.57 15.41
C MET A 272 18.04 15.57 16.05
N THR A 273 19.35 15.78 15.89
CA THR A 273 20.39 14.88 16.39
C THR A 273 20.72 15.07 17.88
N VAL A 274 20.11 16.07 18.53
CA VAL A 274 20.32 16.35 19.96
C VAL A 274 19.67 15.26 20.81
N THR A 275 20.41 14.70 21.77
CA THR A 275 19.94 13.61 22.67
C THR A 275 18.62 13.92 23.37
N ALA A 276 18.33 15.18 23.71
CA ALA A 276 17.05 15.58 24.32
C ALA A 276 15.81 15.34 23.43
N LYS A 277 16.00 14.95 22.17
CA LYS A 277 14.93 14.64 21.21
C LYS A 277 14.99 13.18 20.73
N SER A 278 15.78 12.33 21.38
CA SER A 278 15.65 10.88 21.22
C SER A 278 14.32 10.40 21.82
N PHE A 279 13.87 9.24 21.39
CA PHE A 279 12.64 8.61 21.85
C PHE A 279 12.85 7.11 21.99
N ASP A 280 12.10 6.50 22.90
CA ASP A 280 12.18 5.06 23.13
C ASP A 280 11.21 4.32 22.21
N ILE A 281 11.72 3.28 21.56
CA ILE A 281 10.93 2.28 20.86
C ILE A 281 10.72 1.14 21.83
N GLY A 282 9.50 1.07 22.38
CA GLY A 282 9.10 0.06 23.35
C GLY A 282 7.95 -0.83 22.89
N GLU A 283 7.41 -0.64 21.68
CA GLU A 283 6.23 -1.34 21.21
C GLU A 283 6.28 -1.63 19.70
N ILE A 284 5.87 -2.85 19.33
CA ILE A 284 5.63 -3.26 17.95
C ILE A 284 4.14 -3.52 17.75
N SER A 285 3.63 -3.03 16.63
CA SER A 285 2.23 -3.11 16.25
C SER A 285 2.07 -3.86 14.93
N ILE A 286 0.99 -4.63 14.83
CA ILE A 286 0.47 -5.17 13.57
C ILE A 286 -0.95 -4.66 13.36
N LYS A 287 -1.17 -4.03 12.22
CA LYS A 287 -2.49 -3.65 11.73
C LYS A 287 -2.96 -4.65 10.69
N ILE A 288 -4.13 -5.26 10.88
CA ILE A 288 -4.77 -6.19 9.95
C ILE A 288 -6.15 -5.63 9.59
N GLY A 289 -6.28 -5.02 8.41
CA GLY A 289 -7.47 -4.27 8.03
C GLY A 289 -7.73 -3.11 9.00
N LYS A 290 -8.79 -3.21 9.80
CA LYS A 290 -9.18 -2.22 10.81
C LYS A 290 -8.67 -2.55 12.23
N GLU A 291 -8.25 -3.79 12.46
CA GLU A 291 -7.76 -4.23 13.77
C GLU A 291 -6.29 -3.86 13.95
N VAL A 292 -5.92 -3.40 15.13
CA VAL A 292 -4.52 -3.18 15.54
C VAL A 292 -4.25 -4.03 16.77
N SER A 293 -3.16 -4.79 16.76
CA SER A 293 -2.65 -5.53 17.91
C SER A 293 -1.24 -5.04 18.22
N ARG A 294 -0.94 -4.84 19.50
CA ARG A 294 0.32 -4.22 19.96
C ARG A 294 0.96 -5.07 21.05
N TRP A 295 2.29 -5.13 21.06
CA TRP A 295 3.07 -5.84 22.08
C TRP A 295 4.29 -5.02 22.49
N ARG A 296 4.52 -4.97 23.81
CA ARG A 296 5.71 -4.34 24.38
C ARG A 296 6.95 -5.19 24.14
N LEU A 297 8.04 -4.49 23.88
CA LEU A 297 9.38 -5.06 23.81
C LEU A 297 9.85 -5.43 25.21
N ASN A 298 10.28 -6.68 25.41
CA ASN A 298 10.64 -7.19 26.73
C ASN A 298 12.08 -7.71 26.82
N GLY A 299 12.67 -8.15 25.70
CA GLY A 299 14.07 -8.59 25.65
C GLY A 299 14.42 -9.79 26.53
N THR A 300 13.46 -10.70 26.73
CA THR A 300 13.64 -11.92 27.54
C THR A 300 14.25 -13.07 26.76
#